data_AF-A0A1Y5XUC3-F1
#
_entry.id   AF-A0A1Y5XUC3-F1
#
_cell.length_a   1.000
_cell.length_b   1.000
_cell.length_c   1.000
_cell.angle_alpha   90.00
_cell.angle_beta   90.00
_cell.angle_gamma   90.00
#
_symmetry.space_group_name_H-M   'P 1'
#
loop_
_entity.id
_entity.type
_entity.pdbx_description
1 polymer ?
#
loop_
_entity_poly.entity_id
_entity_poly.type
_entity_poly.pdbx_seq_one_letter_code
_entity_poly.pdbx_strand_id
1 'polypeptide(L)'
;MIELRTLADFVWLYIVVFVLGAFGGLIFELNRDGLGQLERPRSLQRRHDTGWVANVLIGAAAAMAALYLFPPKETVVTNGGVTTSTLQYHVVAVIGLSIIIGSAGGAFLAAFQARALALLKAQEAEATKNVATGAVNELAKGITDNLPKNQLQSMAKAANQAIRNVGSNGNGNPAPGDM
;
A
#
# COMPACT_ATOMS: atom_id res chain seq x y z
N MET A 1 27.64 9.66 -4.01
CA MET A 1 26.82 8.44 -3.83
C MET A 1 27.34 7.73 -2.60
N ILE A 2 26.48 7.17 -1.75
CA ILE A 2 26.90 6.33 -0.62
C ILE A 2 26.65 4.89 -1.02
N GLU A 3 27.70 4.10 -1.05
CA GLU A 3 27.61 2.66 -1.25
C GLU A 3 27.27 2.02 0.10
N LEU A 4 26.14 1.34 0.16
CA LEU A 4 25.71 0.63 1.36
C LEU A 4 26.38 -0.74 1.39
N ARG A 5 27.65 -0.79 1.78
CA ARG A 5 28.40 -2.06 1.84
C ARG A 5 28.27 -2.73 3.20
N THR A 6 28.03 -1.96 4.24
CA THR A 6 28.04 -2.43 5.63
C THR A 6 26.81 -1.97 6.40
N LEU A 7 26.46 -2.71 7.47
CA LEU A 7 25.39 -2.32 8.40
C LEU A 7 25.63 -0.92 9.00
N ALA A 8 26.89 -0.55 9.21
CA ALA A 8 27.26 0.77 9.72
C ALA A 8 26.85 1.90 8.77
N ASP A 9 26.92 1.69 7.45
CA ASP A 9 26.51 2.69 6.45
C ASP A 9 25.01 2.96 6.51
N PHE A 10 24.21 1.91 6.75
CA PHE A 10 22.77 2.04 6.96
C PHE A 10 22.45 2.83 8.23
N VAL A 11 23.11 2.51 9.34
CA VAL A 11 22.89 3.22 10.61
C VAL A 11 23.22 4.70 10.46
N TRP A 12 24.33 5.03 9.81
CA TRP A 12 24.70 6.42 9.52
C TRP A 12 23.69 7.12 8.62
N LEU A 13 23.19 6.46 7.58
CA LEU A 13 22.14 7.00 6.73
C LEU A 13 20.87 7.34 7.54
N TYR A 14 20.43 6.44 8.41
CA TYR A 14 19.28 6.67 9.28
C TYR A 14 19.48 7.84 10.23
N ILE A 15 20.66 7.95 10.86
CA ILE A 15 20.98 9.07 11.74
C ILE A 15 20.96 10.40 10.97
N VAL A 16 21.58 10.45 9.79
CA VAL A 16 21.62 11.66 8.96
C VAL A 16 20.20 12.07 8.54
N VAL A 17 19.38 11.12 8.08
CA VAL A 17 18.00 11.39 7.68
C VAL A 17 17.14 11.82 8.87
N PHE A 18 17.34 11.22 10.04
CA PHE A 18 16.66 11.62 11.26
C PHE A 18 16.97 13.08 11.62
N VAL A 19 18.25 13.47 11.62
CA VAL A 19 18.67 14.84 11.94
C VAL A 19 18.16 15.85 10.92
N LEU A 20 18.20 15.52 9.62
CA LEU A 20 17.68 16.38 8.56
C LEU A 20 16.16 16.50 8.58
N GLY A 21 15.44 15.41 8.88
CA GLY A 21 14.00 15.43 9.09
C GLY A 21 13.60 16.27 10.29
N ALA A 22 14.34 16.14 11.40
CA ALA A 22 14.17 16.97 12.59
C ALA A 22 14.37 18.46 12.26
N PHE A 23 15.39 18.78 11.46
CA PHE A 23 15.63 20.14 10.99
C PHE A 23 14.49 20.65 10.10
N GLY A 24 13.97 19.82 9.19
CA GLY A 24 12.78 20.15 8.40
C GLY A 24 11.55 20.45 9.27
N GLY A 25 11.33 19.66 10.33
CA GLY A 25 10.26 19.90 11.30
C GLY A 25 10.43 21.20 12.08
N LEU A 26 11.68 21.58 12.38
CA LEU A 26 12.00 22.88 12.98
C LEU A 26 11.72 24.05 12.03
N ILE A 27 12.06 23.91 10.73
CA ILE A 27 11.73 24.91 9.71
C ILE A 27 10.22 25.10 9.59
N PHE A 28 9.46 23.99 9.61
CA PHE A 28 8.01 24.05 9.58
C PHE A 28 7.45 24.84 10.76
N GLU A 29 7.96 24.57 11.96
CA GLU A 29 7.57 25.28 13.16
C GLU A 29 7.85 26.78 13.07
N LEU A 30 9.06 27.15 12.62
CA LEU A 30 9.44 28.55 12.41
C LEU A 30 8.53 29.25 11.39
N ASN A 31 8.05 28.53 10.38
CA ASN A 31 7.21 29.09 9.32
C ASN A 31 5.70 29.02 9.63
N ARG A 32 5.29 28.31 10.68
CA ARG A 32 3.87 28.03 10.98
C ARG A 32 3.05 29.29 11.23
N ASP A 33 3.62 30.25 11.96
CA ASP A 33 2.98 31.53 12.26
C ASP A 33 3.41 32.65 11.31
N GLY A 34 4.22 32.34 10.28
CA GLY A 34 4.76 33.32 9.31
C GLY A 34 5.71 34.37 9.90
N LEU A 35 5.90 34.36 11.22
CA LEU A 35 6.68 35.35 11.98
C LEU A 35 8.07 34.85 12.39
N GLY A 36 8.46 33.63 12.03
CA GLY A 36 9.75 33.05 12.42
C GLY A 36 9.84 32.77 13.92
N GLN A 37 8.71 32.67 14.63
CA GLN A 37 8.67 32.46 16.06
C GLN A 37 8.41 30.98 16.35
N LEU A 38 9.18 30.41 17.28
CA LEU A 38 8.87 29.11 17.86
C LEU A 38 7.61 29.23 18.71
N GLU A 39 6.74 28.22 18.69
CA GLU A 39 5.52 28.23 19.52
C GLU A 39 5.90 28.45 20.98
N ARG A 40 5.40 29.56 21.55
CA ARG A 40 5.63 29.89 22.95
C ARG A 40 4.99 28.80 23.81
N PRO A 41 5.68 28.31 24.85
CA PRO A 41 5.14 27.28 25.72
C PRO A 41 3.83 27.76 26.34
N ARG A 42 2.71 27.15 25.96
CA ARG A 42 1.42 27.46 26.56
C ARG A 42 1.38 26.79 27.93
N SER A 43 1.27 27.59 28.98
CA SER A 43 1.07 27.10 30.33
C SER A 43 -0.35 26.60 30.50
N LEU A 44 -0.59 25.32 30.21
CA LEU A 44 -1.85 24.66 30.56
C LEU A 44 -1.76 24.23 32.03
N GLN A 45 -2.17 25.13 32.93
CA GLN A 45 -2.58 24.93 34.33
C GLN A 45 -1.64 24.17 35.32
N ARG A 46 -0.53 23.56 34.88
CA ARG A 46 0.59 22.99 35.66
C ARG A 46 1.65 22.27 34.80
N ARG A 47 1.48 22.17 33.48
CA ARG A 47 2.47 21.58 32.56
C ARG A 47 2.85 22.59 31.50
N HIS A 48 4.16 22.77 31.29
CA HIS A 48 4.68 23.50 30.15
C HIS A 48 4.65 22.57 28.94
N ASP A 49 3.72 22.82 28.02
CA ASP A 49 3.73 22.12 26.74
C ASP A 49 4.69 22.84 25.80
N THR A 50 5.69 22.12 25.30
CA THR A 50 6.67 22.64 24.33
C THR A 50 6.32 22.08 22.96
N GLY A 51 5.27 22.66 22.36
CA GLY A 51 4.70 22.21 21.08
C GLY A 51 5.72 22.12 19.94
N TRP A 52 6.75 22.98 19.96
CA TRP A 52 7.84 22.96 18.99
C TRP A 52 8.62 21.63 18.96
N VAL A 53 8.77 20.93 20.10
CA VAL A 53 9.48 19.64 20.17
C VAL A 53 8.70 18.56 19.43
N ALA A 54 7.36 18.59 19.51
CA ALA A 54 6.51 17.64 18.80
C ALA A 54 6.70 17.77 17.28
N ASN A 55 6.77 18.99 16.75
CA ASN A 55 6.94 19.21 15.31
C ASN A 55 8.31 18.74 14.79
N VAL A 56 9.36 18.90 15.60
CA VAL A 56 10.70 18.35 15.31
C VAL A 56 10.67 16.82 15.24
N LEU A 57 10.06 16.16 16.23
CA LEU A 57 9.96 14.70 16.27
C LEU A 57 9.09 14.15 15.13
N ILE A 58 8.00 14.84 14.79
CA ILE A 58 7.13 14.49 13.65
C ILE A 58 7.89 14.59 12.33
N GLY A 59 8.67 15.66 12.15
CA GLY A 59 9.52 15.83 10.95
C GLY A 59 10.57 14.72 10.82
N ALA A 60 11.22 14.36 11.93
CA ALA A 60 12.18 13.25 11.96
C ALA A 60 11.53 11.90 11.61
N ALA A 61 10.37 11.60 12.22
CA ALA A 61 9.62 10.38 11.95
C ALA A 61 9.13 10.31 10.49
N ALA A 62 8.68 11.43 9.93
CA ALA A 62 8.26 11.51 8.53
C ALA A 62 9.42 11.23 7.56
N ALA A 63 10.60 11.79 7.80
CA ALA A 63 11.79 11.54 6.99
C ALA A 63 12.24 10.07 7.06
N MET A 64 12.14 9.45 8.24
CA MET A 64 12.41 8.01 8.40
C MET A 64 11.40 7.15 7.64
N ALA A 65 10.10 7.48 7.69
CA ALA A 65 9.07 6.80 6.92
C ALA A 65 9.28 6.93 5.41
N ALA A 66 9.85 8.06 4.95
CA ALA A 66 10.19 8.25 3.55
C ALA A 66 11.27 7.28 3.05
N LEU A 67 12.28 6.96 3.86
CA LEU A 67 13.28 5.95 3.48
C LEU A 67 12.66 4.58 3.20
N TYR A 68 11.59 4.24 3.92
CA TYR A 68 10.86 2.99 3.70
C TYR A 68 10.06 3.02 2.39
N LEU A 69 9.51 4.18 2.03
CA LEU A 69 8.72 4.35 0.81
C LEU A 69 9.58 4.44 -0.46
N PHE A 70 10.80 4.97 -0.33
CA PHE A 70 11.73 5.15 -1.43
C PHE A 70 12.93 4.21 -1.25
N PRO A 71 12.80 2.93 -1.63
CA PRO A 71 13.89 1.98 -1.54
C PRO A 71 15.08 2.43 -2.42
N PRO A 72 16.30 2.00 -2.07
CA PRO A 72 17.49 2.33 -2.86
C PRO A 72 17.38 1.74 -4.26
N LYS A 73 18.01 2.38 -5.24
CA LYS A 73 18.10 1.83 -6.59
C LYS A 73 19.19 0.78 -6.62
N GLU A 74 18.88 -0.42 -7.09
CA GLU A 74 19.90 -1.42 -7.42
C GLU A 74 20.57 -1.03 -8.73
N THR A 75 21.89 -0.89 -8.69
CA THR A 75 22.70 -0.71 -9.88
C THR A 75 23.59 -1.94 -10.02
N VAL A 76 23.38 -2.68 -11.11
CA VAL A 76 24.21 -3.83 -11.45
C VAL A 76 25.39 -3.32 -12.24
N VAL A 77 26.58 -3.37 -11.65
CA VAL A 77 27.83 -3.00 -12.34
C VAL A 77 28.54 -4.29 -12.72
N THR A 78 28.62 -4.56 -14.02
CA THR A 78 29.39 -5.68 -14.56
C THR A 78 30.80 -5.20 -14.82
N ASN A 79 31.76 -5.66 -14.02
CA ASN A 79 33.18 -5.35 -14.21
C ASN A 79 33.93 -6.66 -14.42
N GLY A 80 34.56 -6.83 -15.59
CA GLY A 80 35.41 -7.99 -15.89
C GLY A 80 34.69 -9.35 -15.89
N GLY A 81 33.38 -9.41 -16.13
CA GLY A 81 32.60 -10.66 -16.14
C GLY A 81 32.01 -11.09 -14.79
N VAL A 82 32.26 -10.32 -13.72
CA VAL A 82 31.60 -10.50 -12.42
C VAL A 82 30.51 -9.44 -12.27
N THR A 83 29.27 -9.91 -12.12
CA THR A 83 28.09 -9.07 -11.90
C THR A 83 28.03 -8.71 -10.41
N THR A 84 28.27 -7.44 -10.08
CA THR A 84 28.17 -6.95 -8.69
C THR A 84 26.91 -6.12 -8.55
N SER A 85 25.91 -6.60 -7.80
CA SER A 85 24.72 -5.81 -7.47
C SER A 85 25.07 -4.86 -6.33
N THR A 86 25.01 -3.55 -6.58
CA THR A 86 25.26 -2.52 -5.56
C THR A 86 23.99 -1.74 -5.32
N LEU A 87 23.53 -1.73 -4.06
CA LEU A 87 22.44 -0.88 -3.60
C LEU A 87 22.95 0.56 -3.45
N GLN A 88 22.39 1.47 -4.23
CA GLN A 88 22.83 2.87 -4.27
C GLN A 88 21.68 3.83 -3.92
N TYR A 89 21.95 4.73 -2.98
CA TYR A 89 21.13 5.93 -2.76
C TYR A 89 21.77 7.15 -3.41
N HIS A 90 20.96 7.91 -4.15
CA HIS A 90 21.31 9.27 -4.53
C HIS A 90 21.20 10.18 -3.30
N VAL A 91 22.33 10.38 -2.63
CA VAL A 91 22.46 11.17 -1.40
C VAL A 91 21.77 12.54 -1.51
N VAL A 92 21.97 13.24 -2.62
CA VAL A 92 21.37 14.57 -2.86
C VAL A 92 19.84 14.49 -2.84
N ALA A 93 19.26 13.46 -3.45
CA ALA A 93 17.82 13.25 -3.45
C ALA A 93 17.32 12.88 -2.05
N VAL A 94 18.04 12.04 -1.30
CA VAL A 94 17.66 11.65 0.07
C VAL A 94 17.70 12.85 1.01
N ILE A 95 18.76 13.66 0.95
CA ILE A 95 18.90 14.88 1.76
C ILE A 95 17.77 15.86 1.43
N GLY A 96 17.59 16.20 0.15
CA GLY A 96 16.53 17.14 -0.26
C GLY A 96 15.15 16.65 0.12
N LEU A 97 14.87 15.36 -0.11
CA LEU A 97 13.59 14.74 0.22
C LEU A 97 13.34 14.71 1.73
N SER A 98 14.36 14.42 2.55
CA SER A 98 14.23 14.38 4.01
C SER A 98 13.88 15.75 4.61
N ILE A 99 14.44 16.83 4.07
CA ILE A 99 14.15 18.20 4.52
C ILE A 99 12.73 18.60 4.10
N ILE A 100 12.37 18.37 2.83
CA ILE A 100 11.03 18.68 2.30
C ILE A 100 9.97 17.91 3.10
N ILE A 101 10.16 16.60 3.28
CA ILE A 101 9.23 15.76 4.03
C ILE A 101 9.21 16.15 5.51
N GLY A 102 10.36 16.46 6.10
CA GLY A 102 10.43 16.96 7.48
C GLY A 102 9.58 18.22 7.66
N SER A 103 9.63 19.14 6.70
CA SER A 103 8.81 20.36 6.73
C SER A 103 7.32 20.11 6.46
N ALA A 104 6.99 19.05 5.72
CA ALA A 104 5.62 18.64 5.43
C ALA A 104 5.12 17.51 6.35
N GLY A 105 5.80 17.26 7.48
CA GLY A 105 5.75 15.97 8.20
C GLY A 105 4.35 15.48 8.52
N GLY A 106 3.48 16.34 9.07
CA GLY A 106 2.11 15.97 9.41
C GLY A 106 1.24 15.59 8.20
N ALA A 107 1.30 16.38 7.12
CA ALA A 107 0.55 16.11 5.90
C ALA A 107 1.07 14.85 5.18
N PHE A 108 2.40 14.68 5.15
CA PHE A 108 3.03 13.48 4.59
C PHE A 108 2.65 12.22 5.35
N LEU A 109 2.72 12.23 6.69
CA LEU A 109 2.33 11.10 7.53
C LEU A 109 0.85 10.73 7.36
N ALA A 110 -0.05 11.72 7.28
CA ALA A 110 -1.46 11.48 7.03
C ALA A 110 -1.69 10.82 5.65
N ALA A 111 -1.01 11.32 4.60
CA ALA A 111 -1.06 10.72 3.27
C ALA A 111 -0.47 9.29 3.25
N PHE A 112 0.62 9.07 3.99
CA PHE A 112 1.23 7.76 4.14
C PHE A 112 0.31 6.77 4.84
N GLN A 113 -0.33 7.17 5.95
CA GLN A 113 -1.32 6.35 6.66
C GLN A 113 -2.49 5.98 5.74
N ALA A 114 -3.01 6.95 4.98
CA ALA A 114 -4.08 6.70 4.02
C ALA A 114 -3.66 5.67 2.95
N ARG A 115 -2.43 5.79 2.43
CA ARG A 115 -1.88 4.85 1.45
C ARG A 115 -1.63 3.46 2.04
N ALA A 116 -1.09 3.37 3.25
CA ALA A 116 -0.85 2.11 3.94
C ALA A 116 -2.18 1.36 4.20
N LEU A 117 -3.22 2.08 4.64
CA LEU A 117 -4.56 1.51 4.80
C LEU A 117 -5.17 1.05 3.47
N ALA A 118 -4.95 1.79 2.37
CA ALA A 118 -5.41 1.38 1.05
C ALA A 118 -4.73 0.09 0.58
N LEU A 119 -3.43 -0.06 0.82
CA LEU A 119 -2.69 -1.29 0.50
C LEU A 119 -3.16 -2.49 1.34
N LEU A 120 -3.39 -2.29 2.64
CA LEU A 120 -3.93 -3.33 3.51
C LEU A 120 -5.31 -3.79 3.05
N LYS A 121 -6.20 -2.86 2.71
CA LYS A 121 -7.53 -3.20 2.17
C LYS A 121 -7.45 -3.95 0.84
N ALA A 122 -6.50 -3.59 -0.03
CA ALA A 122 -6.28 -4.32 -1.28
C ALA A 122 -5.80 -5.76 -1.02
N GLN A 123 -4.89 -5.95 -0.05
CA GLN A 123 -4.43 -7.28 0.36
C GLN A 123 -5.53 -8.11 1.02
N GLU A 124 -6.36 -7.50 1.88
CA GLU A 124 -7.51 -8.16 2.48
C GLU A 124 -8.52 -8.59 1.42
N ALA A 125 -8.78 -7.75 0.42
CA ALA A 125 -9.67 -8.10 -0.69
C ALA A 125 -9.12 -9.28 -1.50
N GLU A 126 -7.80 -9.33 -1.73
CA GLU A 126 -7.13 -10.43 -2.42
C GLU A 126 -7.12 -11.72 -1.60
N ALA A 127 -6.83 -11.64 -0.30
CA ALA A 127 -6.90 -12.77 0.62
C ALA A 127 -8.34 -13.31 0.74
N THR A 128 -9.33 -12.42 0.83
CA THR A 128 -10.76 -12.77 0.86
C THR A 128 -11.17 -13.45 -0.45
N LYS A 129 -10.70 -12.95 -1.59
CA LYS A 129 -10.92 -13.59 -2.89
C LYS A 129 -10.33 -15.00 -2.90
N ASN A 130 -9.11 -15.18 -2.41
CA ASN A 130 -8.46 -16.50 -2.36
C ASN A 130 -9.21 -17.48 -1.44
N VAL A 131 -9.71 -17.03 -0.29
CA VAL A 131 -10.53 -17.84 0.63
C VAL A 131 -11.89 -18.18 -0.01
N ALA A 132 -12.55 -17.22 -0.64
CA ALA A 132 -13.82 -17.46 -1.33
C ALA A 132 -13.66 -18.44 -2.51
N THR A 133 -12.57 -18.31 -3.27
CA THR A 133 -12.25 -19.25 -4.36
C THR A 133 -11.92 -20.63 -3.82
N GLY A 134 -11.22 -20.71 -2.67
CA GLY A 134 -10.98 -21.96 -1.94
C GLY A 134 -12.27 -22.63 -1.48
N ALA A 135 -13.15 -21.89 -0.81
CA ALA A 135 -14.44 -22.38 -0.33
C ALA A 135 -15.38 -22.79 -1.47
N VAL A 136 -15.41 -22.06 -2.59
CA VAL A 136 -16.17 -22.45 -3.80
C VAL A 136 -15.61 -23.73 -4.41
N ASN A 137 -14.29 -23.88 -4.49
CA ASN A 137 -13.66 -25.10 -4.98
C ASN A 137 -13.90 -26.30 -4.05
N GLU A 138 -13.91 -26.08 -2.74
CA GLU A 138 -14.18 -27.10 -1.73
C GLU A 138 -15.66 -27.51 -1.72
N LEU A 139 -16.57 -26.55 -1.89
CA LEU A 139 -18.00 -26.80 -2.08
C LEU A 139 -18.26 -27.54 -3.41
N ALA A 140 -17.61 -27.14 -4.50
CA ALA A 140 -17.69 -27.83 -5.78
C ALA A 140 -17.20 -29.27 -5.67
N LYS A 141 -16.04 -29.51 -5.02
CA LYS A 141 -15.55 -30.87 -4.75
C LYS A 141 -16.51 -31.66 -3.87
N GLY A 142 -17.02 -31.07 -2.78
CA GLY A 142 -17.99 -31.71 -1.90
C GLY A 142 -19.29 -32.13 -2.60
N ILE A 143 -19.79 -31.32 -3.54
CA ILE A 143 -20.94 -31.66 -4.39
C ILE A 143 -20.58 -32.79 -5.36
N THR A 144 -19.38 -32.77 -5.95
CA THR A 144 -18.94 -33.79 -6.92
C THR A 144 -18.67 -35.15 -6.27
N ASP A 145 -18.13 -35.15 -5.04
CA ASP A 145 -17.76 -36.36 -4.30
C ASP A 145 -18.95 -36.98 -3.55
N ASN A 146 -19.93 -36.17 -3.11
CA ASN A 146 -21.10 -36.67 -2.37
C ASN A 146 -22.36 -36.88 -3.21
N LEU A 147 -22.44 -36.39 -4.46
CA LEU A 147 -23.55 -36.79 -5.33
C LEU A 147 -23.23 -38.14 -5.99
N PRO A 148 -24.05 -39.19 -5.76
CA PRO A 148 -23.92 -40.43 -6.50
C PRO A 148 -24.09 -40.12 -8.00
N LYS A 149 -23.20 -40.66 -8.85
CA LYS A 149 -23.15 -40.44 -10.31
C LYS A 149 -24.51 -40.52 -11.01
N ASN A 150 -25.43 -41.29 -10.43
CA ASN A 150 -26.79 -41.50 -10.89
C ASN A 150 -27.66 -40.23 -10.80
N GLN A 151 -27.47 -39.39 -9.76
CA GLN A 151 -28.16 -38.10 -9.62
C GLN A 151 -27.55 -37.01 -10.51
N LEU A 152 -26.23 -37.02 -10.71
CA LEU A 152 -25.60 -36.13 -11.68
C LEU A 152 -26.10 -36.39 -13.11
N GLN A 153 -26.27 -37.66 -13.48
CA GLN A 153 -26.86 -38.02 -14.77
C GLN A 153 -28.34 -37.66 -14.89
N SER A 154 -29.12 -37.73 -13.80
CA SER A 154 -30.53 -37.32 -13.83
C SER A 154 -30.67 -35.80 -13.91
N MET A 155 -29.84 -35.03 -13.21
CA MET A 155 -29.80 -33.57 -13.32
C MET A 155 -29.30 -33.11 -14.70
N ALA A 156 -28.29 -33.77 -15.27
CA ALA A 156 -27.83 -33.47 -16.62
C ALA A 156 -28.90 -33.77 -17.70
N LYS A 157 -29.66 -34.87 -17.52
CA LYS A 157 -30.81 -35.18 -18.39
C LYS A 157 -31.95 -34.18 -18.22
N ALA A 158 -32.27 -33.77 -16.99
CA ALA A 158 -33.29 -32.78 -16.70
C ALA A 158 -32.93 -31.39 -17.26
N ALA A 159 -31.67 -30.96 -17.14
CA ALA A 159 -31.18 -29.71 -17.71
C ALA A 159 -31.26 -29.72 -19.25
N ASN A 160 -30.88 -30.82 -19.90
CA ASN A 160 -31.01 -30.97 -21.35
C ASN A 160 -32.47 -30.97 -21.83
N GLN A 161 -33.40 -31.53 -21.05
CA GLN A 161 -34.84 -31.46 -21.37
C GLN A 161 -35.39 -30.04 -21.19
N ALA A 162 -34.98 -29.31 -20.15
CA ALA A 162 -35.38 -27.92 -19.94
C ALA A 162 -34.90 -27.00 -21.08
N ILE A 163 -33.64 -27.15 -21.52
CA ILE A 163 -33.10 -26.38 -22.66
C ILE A 163 -33.87 -26.68 -23.95
N ARG A 164 -34.21 -27.95 -24.22
CA ARG A 164 -35.03 -28.32 -25.39
C ARG A 164 -36.44 -27.74 -25.32
N ASN A 165 -37.06 -27.72 -24.14
CA ASN A 165 -38.40 -27.17 -23.98
C ASN A 165 -38.43 -25.65 -24.16
N VAL A 166 -37.40 -24.93 -23.70
CA VAL A 166 -37.26 -23.49 -23.96
C VAL A 166 -37.03 -23.21 -25.45
N GLY A 167 -36.19 -24.01 -26.12
CA GLY A 167 -35.99 -23.92 -27.58
C GLY A 167 -37.23 -24.27 -28.41
N SER A 168 -38.07 -25.19 -27.93
CA SER A 168 -39.32 -25.59 -28.58
C SER A 168 -40.44 -24.57 -28.41
N ASN A 169 -40.45 -23.79 -27.33
CA ASN A 169 -41.51 -22.83 -27.03
C ASN A 169 -41.33 -21.49 -27.77
N GLY A 170 -40.17 -21.27 -28.40
CA GLY A 170 -39.84 -20.07 -29.17
C GLY A 170 -40.26 -20.08 -30.65
N ASN A 171 -40.86 -21.17 -31.16
CA ASN A 171 -41.21 -21.32 -32.58
C ASN A 171 -42.73 -21.25 -32.87
N GLY A 172 -43.53 -20.82 -31.90
CA GLY A 172 -44.95 -20.53 -32.08
C GLY A 172 -45.16 -19.17 -32.74
N ASN A 173 -44.82 -19.03 -34.02
CA ASN A 173 -45.19 -17.87 -34.82
C ASN A 173 -46.73 -17.89 -34.99
N PRO A 174 -47.49 -16.92 -34.45
CA PRO A 174 -48.93 -16.87 -34.67
C PRO A 174 -49.18 -16.65 -36.16
N ALA A 175 -49.95 -17.55 -36.77
CA ALA A 175 -50.37 -17.42 -38.17
C ALA A 175 -51.07 -16.06 -38.36
N PRO A 176 -50.70 -15.28 -39.40
CA PRO A 176 -51.39 -14.05 -39.72
C PRO A 176 -52.78 -14.40 -40.27
N GLY A 177 -53.79 -14.36 -39.40
CA GLY A 177 -55.19 -14.50 -39.75
C GLY A 177 -55.77 -13.16 -40.18
N ASP A 178 -56.21 -13.12 -41.44
CA ASP A 178 -57.41 -12.49 -42.00
C ASP A 178 -57.78 -11.07 -41.50
N MET A 179 -57.43 -10.08 -42.33
CA MET A 179 -58.26 -8.90 -42.64
C MET A 179 -58.32 -8.69 -44.14
#